data_AF-A0A6M3IWQ2-F1
#
_entry.id   AF-A0A6M3IWQ2-F1
#
_cell.length_a   1.000
_cell.length_b   1.000
_cell.length_c   1.000
_cell.angle_alpha   90.00
_cell.angle_beta   90.00
_cell.angle_gamma   90.00
#
_symmetry.space_group_name_H-M   'P 1'
#
loop_
_entity.id
_entity.type
_entity.pdbx_description
1 polymer ?
#
loop_
_entity_poly.entity_id
_entity_poly.type
_entity_poly.pdbx_seq_one_letter_code
_entity_poly.pdbx_strand_id
1 'polypeptide(L)'
;MTIRFRQWNCEIRRMYYGNNRTAIRLVDANDGSPTATASVNITGHSKSEWKTLAEFCGCTPDQLVFIKDYSENEGMLDALVSQGIVKDTGHRHHTGHVEVPLCILDEKYL
;
A
#
# COMPACT_ATOMS: atom_id res chain seq x y z
N MET A 1 8.56 7.31 -11.94
CA MET A 1 7.20 7.04 -12.45
C MET A 1 6.22 7.80 -11.59
N THR A 2 5.34 8.58 -12.21
CA THR A 2 4.37 9.43 -11.50
C THR A 2 2.96 8.85 -11.65
N ILE A 3 2.13 9.07 -10.64
CA ILE A 3 0.70 8.77 -10.68
C ILE A 3 -0.12 9.98 -10.33
N ARG A 4 -1.40 9.92 -10.70
CA ARG A 4 -2.37 10.93 -10.27
C ARG A 4 -3.13 10.43 -9.06
N PHE A 5 -3.04 11.17 -7.96
CA PHE A 5 -3.90 10.98 -6.80
C PHE A 5 -4.64 12.29 -6.56
N ARG A 6 -5.95 12.29 -6.84
CA ARG A 6 -6.79 13.51 -6.87
C ARG A 6 -6.17 14.59 -7.79
N GLN A 7 -5.88 15.78 -7.26
CA GLN A 7 -5.25 16.87 -8.00
C GLN A 7 -3.71 16.78 -8.08
N TRP A 8 -3.08 15.88 -7.32
CA TRP A 8 -1.63 15.80 -7.21
C TRP A 8 -1.03 14.81 -8.22
N ASN A 9 0.10 15.21 -8.80
CA ASN A 9 1.00 14.31 -9.52
C ASN A 9 2.06 13.84 -8.53
N CYS A 10 2.08 12.55 -8.22
CA CYS A 10 2.89 11.99 -7.15
C CYS A 10 3.92 10.99 -7.67
N GLU A 11 5.11 11.00 -7.11
CA GLU A 11 6.03 9.86 -7.19
C GLU A 11 5.75 8.84 -6.09
N ILE A 12 5.91 7.56 -6.44
CA ILE A 12 5.83 6.45 -5.50
C ILE A 12 7.18 6.25 -4.82
N ARG A 13 7.19 6.21 -3.49
CA ARG A 13 8.36 5.86 -2.69
C ARG A 13 8.05 4.65 -1.83
N ARG A 14 8.80 3.56 -2.07
CA ARG A 14 8.84 2.41 -1.16
C ARG A 14 9.61 2.81 0.08
N MET A 15 9.00 2.56 1.23
CA MET A 15 9.54 2.77 2.57
C MET A 15 9.27 1.51 3.40
N TYR A 16 9.66 1.52 4.66
CA TYR A 16 9.36 0.44 5.60
C TYR A 16 8.81 1.01 6.91
N TYR A 17 7.84 0.31 7.49
CA TYR A 17 7.46 0.52 8.88
C TYR A 17 8.50 -0.08 9.83
N GLY A 18 8.44 0.26 11.12
CA GLY A 18 9.41 -0.22 12.13
C GLY A 18 9.45 -1.74 12.33
N ASN A 19 8.46 -2.49 11.80
CA ASN A 19 8.42 -3.96 11.78
C ASN A 19 8.90 -4.57 10.45
N ASN A 20 9.58 -3.78 9.61
CA ASN A 20 10.07 -4.13 8.27
C ASN A 20 8.99 -4.48 7.24
N ARG A 21 7.72 -4.14 7.49
CA ARG A 21 6.69 -4.25 6.44
C ARG A 21 6.79 -3.09 5.47
N THR A 22 6.54 -3.38 4.19
CA THR A 22 6.52 -2.39 3.13
C THR A 22 5.50 -1.29 3.41
N ALA A 23 5.95 -0.05 3.21
CA ALA A 23 5.13 1.14 3.24
C ALA A 23 5.21 1.85 1.89
N ILE A 24 4.11 2.48 1.47
CA ILE A 24 4.03 3.27 0.24
C ILE A 24 3.77 4.71 0.63
N ARG A 25 4.66 5.61 0.22
CA ARG A 25 4.50 7.06 0.37
C ARG A 25 4.36 7.71 -1.01
N LEU A 26 3.42 8.65 -1.10
CA LEU A 26 3.29 9.57 -2.22
C LEU A 26 4.00 10.88 -1.86
N VAL A 27 4.85 11.35 -2.77
CA VAL A 27 5.47 12.68 -2.69
C VAL A 27 5.14 13.45 -3.96
N ASP A 28 4.96 14.77 -3.86
CA ASP A 28 4.70 15.62 -5.03
C ASP A 28 5.87 15.52 -6.01
N ALA A 29 5.56 15.33 -7.29
CA ALA A 29 6.57 15.11 -8.32
C ALA A 29 7.39 16.37 -8.67
N ASN A 30 6.93 17.56 -8.28
CA ASN A 30 7.62 18.82 -8.60
C ASN A 30 8.63 19.21 -7.52
N ASP A 31 8.27 19.06 -6.25
CA ASP A 31 9.08 19.54 -5.12
C ASP A 31 9.44 18.47 -4.08
N GLY A 32 8.95 17.23 -4.23
CA GLY A 32 9.22 16.12 -3.32
C GLY A 32 8.53 16.25 -1.96
N SER A 33 7.63 17.22 -1.78
CA SER A 33 6.88 17.38 -0.54
C SER A 33 5.96 16.18 -0.27
N PRO A 34 5.75 15.78 1.00
CA PRO A 34 4.87 14.65 1.30
C PRO A 34 3.41 14.94 0.92
N THR A 35 2.83 14.10 0.07
CA THR A 35 1.40 14.20 -0.29
C THR A 35 0.54 13.28 0.58
N ALA A 36 0.90 11.99 0.67
CA ALA A 36 0.12 11.00 1.41
C ALA A 36 0.98 9.79 1.81
N THR A 37 0.60 9.11 2.88
CA THR A 37 1.05 7.73 3.12
C THR A 37 -0.04 6.80 2.63
N ALA A 38 0.20 6.11 1.52
CA ALA A 38 -0.79 5.31 0.80
C ALA A 38 -1.06 3.94 1.46
N SER A 39 -0.17 3.50 2.35
CA SER A 39 -0.33 2.27 3.11
C SER A 39 -0.65 2.53 4.59
N VAL A 40 -1.11 1.50 5.28
CA VAL A 40 -1.23 1.48 6.75
C VAL A 40 -0.55 0.23 7.31
N ASN A 41 0.07 0.35 8.49
CA ASN A 41 0.66 -0.80 9.18
C ASN A 41 -0.36 -1.42 10.14
N ILE A 42 -0.98 -2.52 9.74
CA ILE A 42 -1.86 -3.29 10.62
C ILE A 42 -1.01 -4.25 11.46
N THR A 43 -0.85 -3.92 12.73
CA THR A 43 -0.20 -4.78 13.72
C THR A 43 -1.21 -5.82 14.23
N GLY A 44 -0.76 -7.05 14.46
CA GLY A 44 -1.64 -8.15 14.88
C GLY A 44 -1.28 -9.49 14.27
N HIS A 45 -0.73 -9.48 13.04
CA HIS A 45 -0.15 -10.67 12.44
C HIS A 45 1.29 -10.87 12.93
N SER A 46 1.60 -12.06 13.44
CA SER A 46 2.96 -12.56 13.65
C SER A 46 3.74 -12.64 12.33
N LYS A 47 5.07 -12.83 12.43
CA LYS A 47 5.92 -13.01 11.23
C LYS A 47 5.53 -14.24 10.42
N SER A 48 5.17 -15.34 11.07
CA SER A 48 4.72 -16.57 10.41
C SER A 48 3.40 -16.37 9.69
N GLU A 49 2.41 -15.73 10.34
CA GLU A 49 1.12 -15.43 9.70
C GLU A 49 1.29 -14.51 8.49
N TRP A 50 2.16 -13.50 8.60
CA TRP A 50 2.47 -12.61 7.47
C TRP A 50 3.08 -13.36 6.29
N LYS A 51 3.99 -14.31 6.56
CA LYS A 51 4.58 -15.15 5.52
C LYS A 51 3.55 -16.07 4.87
N THR A 52 2.70 -16.72 5.66
CA THR A 52 1.63 -17.59 5.16
C THR A 52 0.62 -16.82 4.31
N LEU A 53 0.26 -15.59 4.69
CA LEU A 53 -0.60 -14.72 3.88
C LEU A 53 0.05 -14.39 2.53
N ALA A 54 1.34 -14.06 2.51
CA ALA A 54 2.06 -13.78 1.27
C ALA A 54 2.11 -15.01 0.35
N GLU A 55 2.44 -16.18 0.89
CA GLU A 55 2.43 -17.46 0.17
C GLU A 55 1.03 -17.77 -0.42
N PHE A 56 -0.02 -17.56 0.38
CA PHE A 56 -1.41 -17.72 -0.08
C PHE A 56 -1.78 -16.75 -1.22
N CYS A 57 -1.30 -15.50 -1.15
CA CYS A 57 -1.49 -14.50 -2.20
C CYS A 57 -0.59 -14.73 -3.43
N GLY A 58 0.32 -15.71 -3.39
CA GLY A 58 1.28 -15.97 -4.46
C GLY A 58 2.35 -14.88 -4.60
N CYS A 59 2.78 -14.26 -3.49
CA CYS A 59 3.77 -13.20 -3.47
C CYS A 59 4.78 -13.35 -2.33
N THR A 60 5.77 -12.45 -2.27
CA THR A 60 6.69 -12.37 -1.14
C THR A 60 6.13 -11.49 -0.01
N PRO A 61 6.60 -11.65 1.25
CA PRO A 61 6.21 -10.79 2.37
C PRO A 61 6.47 -9.29 2.15
N ASP A 62 7.44 -8.98 1.29
CA ASP A 62 7.85 -7.62 0.93
C ASP A 62 6.92 -6.97 -0.10
N GLN A 63 6.19 -7.78 -0.87
CA GLN A 63 5.17 -7.28 -1.79
C GLN A 63 3.83 -7.07 -1.10
N LEU A 64 3.58 -7.74 0.01
CA LEU A 64 2.31 -7.66 0.68
C LEU A 64 2.16 -6.30 1.39
N VAL A 65 1.05 -5.60 1.16
CA VAL A 65 0.82 -4.25 1.72
C VAL A 65 -0.66 -3.99 1.95
N PHE A 66 -0.98 -3.35 3.08
CA PHE A 66 -2.33 -2.83 3.32
C PHE A 66 -2.45 -1.41 2.79
N ILE A 67 -3.42 -1.16 1.91
CA ILE A 67 -3.66 0.16 1.33
C ILE A 67 -4.63 0.94 2.19
N LYS A 68 -4.19 2.14 2.60
CA LYS A 68 -4.99 3.08 3.38
C LYS A 68 -5.95 3.79 2.43
N ASP A 69 -7.15 3.26 2.28
CA ASP A 69 -8.21 3.81 1.43
C ASP A 69 -9.42 4.23 2.26
N TYR A 70 -9.24 5.26 3.09
CA TYR A 70 -10.25 5.83 3.96
C TYR A 70 -9.84 7.24 4.40
N SER A 71 -10.80 8.04 4.88
CA SER A 71 -10.57 9.41 5.38
C SER A 71 -9.87 10.30 4.34
N GLU A 72 -8.74 10.91 4.68
CA GLU A 72 -8.01 11.80 3.78
C GLU A 72 -7.48 11.08 2.53
N ASN A 73 -7.43 9.75 2.54
CA ASN A 73 -6.91 8.91 1.47
C ASN A 73 -7.99 8.25 0.58
N GLU A 74 -9.27 8.51 0.77
CA GLU A 74 -10.31 7.92 -0.09
C GLU A 74 -9.99 8.07 -1.59
N GLY A 75 -10.07 6.96 -2.32
CA GLY A 75 -9.69 6.80 -3.72
C GLY A 75 -8.26 6.28 -3.94
N MET A 76 -7.53 5.92 -2.87
CA MET A 76 -6.13 5.50 -2.97
C MET A 76 -5.98 4.14 -3.65
N LEU A 77 -6.87 3.18 -3.34
CA LEU A 77 -6.80 1.85 -3.94
C LEU A 77 -6.95 1.94 -5.46
N ASP A 78 -7.99 2.63 -5.93
CA ASP A 78 -8.27 2.82 -7.36
C ASP A 78 -7.12 3.52 -8.08
N ALA A 79 -6.52 4.55 -7.47
CA ALA A 79 -5.38 5.26 -8.04
C ALA A 79 -4.15 4.35 -8.23
N LEU A 80 -3.87 3.46 -7.28
CA LEU A 80 -2.74 2.54 -7.35
C LEU A 80 -3.01 1.36 -8.30
N VAL A 81 -4.22 0.82 -8.29
CA VAL A 81 -4.62 -0.32 -9.13
C VAL A 81 -4.69 0.08 -10.60
N SER A 82 -5.31 1.22 -10.92
CA SER A 82 -5.43 1.70 -12.31
C SER A 82 -4.09 1.99 -12.98
N GLN A 83 -3.03 2.20 -12.21
CA GLN A 83 -1.67 2.45 -12.67
C GLN A 83 -0.76 1.20 -12.57
N GLY A 84 -1.30 0.06 -12.14
CA GLY A 84 -0.56 -1.19 -11.98
C GLY A 84 0.58 -1.07 -10.96
N ILE A 85 0.39 -0.29 -9.89
CA ILE A 85 1.34 -0.23 -8.77
C ILE A 85 1.07 -1.37 -7.81
N VAL A 86 -0.21 -1.61 -7.53
CA VAL A 86 -0.64 -2.71 -6.69
C VAL A 86 -1.70 -3.52 -7.41
N LYS A 87 -1.76 -4.80 -7.09
CA LYS A 87 -2.87 -5.69 -7.43
C LYS A 87 -3.72 -5.89 -6.19
N ASP A 88 -5.01 -5.58 -6.28
CA ASP A 88 -5.98 -5.92 -5.23
C ASP A 88 -6.14 -7.44 -5.14
N THR A 89 -6.01 -7.99 -3.93
CA THR A 89 -6.19 -9.44 -3.68
C THR A 89 -7.65 -9.83 -3.47
N GLY A 90 -8.54 -8.85 -3.24
CA GLY A 90 -9.91 -9.05 -2.77
C GLY A 90 -10.01 -9.31 -1.26
N HIS A 91 -8.89 -9.53 -0.56
CA HIS A 91 -8.89 -9.66 0.89
C HIS A 91 -8.92 -8.30 1.57
N ARG A 92 -9.67 -8.25 2.69
CA ARG A 92 -9.79 -7.07 3.56
C ARG A 92 -9.46 -7.47 4.99
N HIS A 93 -8.81 -6.58 5.71
CA HIS A 93 -8.64 -6.70 7.15
C HIS A 93 -9.55 -5.68 7.84
N HIS A 94 -10.44 -6.15 8.71
CA HIS A 94 -11.31 -5.28 9.48
C HIS A 94 -10.55 -4.73 10.69
N THR A 95 -10.51 -3.40 10.84
CA THR A 95 -9.88 -2.74 11.99
C THR A 95 -10.65 -1.49 12.38
N GLY A 96 -11.05 -1.41 13.66
CA GLY A 96 -11.91 -0.33 14.15
C GLY A 96 -13.25 -0.27 13.42
N HIS A 97 -13.42 0.75 12.57
CA HIS A 97 -14.64 0.98 11.79
C HIS A 97 -14.43 0.88 10.27
N VAL A 98 -13.27 0.41 9.82
CA VAL A 98 -12.90 0.36 8.39
C VAL A 98 -12.46 -1.04 7.97
N GLU A 99 -12.64 -1.33 6.69
CA GLU A 99 -12.05 -2.49 6.03
C GLU A 99 -10.86 -2.04 5.19
N VAL A 100 -9.70 -2.64 5.41
CA VAL A 100 -8.45 -2.21 4.78
C VAL A 100 -8.03 -3.24 3.71
N PRO A 101 -7.93 -2.83 2.43
CA PRO A 101 -7.51 -3.69 1.33
C PRO A 101 -6.09 -4.22 1.48
N LEU A 102 -5.94 -5.54 1.40
CA LEU A 102 -4.67 -6.23 1.26
C LEU A 102 -4.32 -6.32 -0.22
N CYS A 103 -3.16 -5.81 -0.60
CA CYS A 103 -2.71 -5.75 -1.98
C CYS A 103 -1.31 -6.33 -2.14
N ILE A 104 -0.95 -6.64 -3.38
CA ILE A 104 0.38 -7.07 -3.79
C ILE A 104 1.03 -5.90 -4.55
N LEU A 105 2.15 -5.40 -4.05
CA LEU A 105 3.00 -4.42 -4.71
C LEU A 105 3.71 -5.07 -5.90
N ASP A 106 3.68 -4.39 -7.05
CA ASP A 106 4.40 -4.78 -8.25
C ASP A 106 5.92 -4.80 -7.98
N GLU A 107 6.60 -5.83 -8.50
CA GLU A 107 8.03 -6.07 -8.29
C GLU A 107 8.93 -4.91 -8.72
N LYS A 108 8.49 -4.08 -9.69
CA LYS A 108 9.24 -2.89 -10.13
C LYS A 108 9.37 -1.81 -9.06
N TYR A 109 8.64 -1.93 -7.96
CA TYR A 109 8.69 -1.01 -6.82
C TYR A 109 9.35 -1.62 -5.58
N LEU A 110 9.93 -2.82 -5.68
CA LEU A 110 10.77 -3.40 -4.63
C LEU A 110 12.16 -2.77 -4.60
#